data_AF-A0A0N1G0L8-F1
#
_entry.id   AF-A0A0N1G0L8-F1
#
_cell.length_a   1.000
_cell.length_b   1.000
_cell.length_c   1.000
_cell.angle_alpha   90.00
_cell.angle_beta   90.00
_cell.angle_gamma   90.00
#
_symmetry.space_group_name_H-M   'P 1'
#
loop_
_entity.id
_entity.type
_entity.pdbx_description
1 polymer ?
#
loop_
_entity_poly.entity_id
_entity_poly.type
_entity_poly.pdbx_seq_one_letter_code
_entity_poly.pdbx_strand_id
1 'polypeptide(L)'
;MPSRRPRPAGGSQNEGPQAALRERMAAMTYEGSSIDPARPSIARVYDYLLGGKDNYAVDREIGDVFKRDLPGSVAIAFANRAALTRAVREIAKTTGIRQFIDLGSGLPTADNVHQVAQRHAPESRVVYVDIDPQVLVHGRALLENNDRTRVVAVDVRNPEGIRTHPDTLEIIDFTRPVAVILSAILHHVNDDEDPAGIVRYWRDHVPSGSYFFI
;
A
#
# COMPACT_ATOMS: atom_id res chain seq x y z
N MET A 1 -38.60 -54.07 -0.19
CA MET A 1 -38.46 -52.82 0.58
C MET A 1 -37.44 -53.04 1.71
N PRO A 2 -36.14 -52.72 1.55
CA PRO A 2 -35.19 -52.77 2.65
C PRO A 2 -34.96 -51.38 3.25
N SER A 3 -35.01 -51.29 4.58
CA SER A 3 -34.89 -50.06 5.36
C SER A 3 -33.49 -49.45 5.27
N ARG A 4 -33.42 -48.15 4.96
CA ARG A 4 -32.20 -47.34 5.03
C ARG A 4 -32.00 -46.88 6.46
N ARG A 5 -30.88 -47.29 7.09
CA ARG A 5 -30.35 -46.61 8.28
C ARG A 5 -29.76 -45.25 7.87
N PRO A 6 -29.96 -44.17 8.66
CA PRO A 6 -29.36 -42.88 8.36
C PRO A 6 -27.84 -42.93 8.65
N ARG A 7 -27.04 -42.37 7.72
CA ARG A 7 -25.61 -42.11 7.95
C ARG A 7 -25.47 -40.99 8.99
N PRO A 8 -24.50 -41.06 9.91
CA PRO A 8 -24.21 -39.93 10.78
C PRO A 8 -23.64 -38.77 9.94
N ALA A 9 -24.14 -37.56 10.19
CA ALA A 9 -23.58 -36.33 9.66
C ALA A 9 -22.22 -36.08 10.33
N GLY A 10 -21.15 -36.54 9.68
CA GLY A 10 -19.78 -36.17 10.03
C GLY A 10 -19.49 -34.77 9.51
N GLY A 11 -19.92 -33.76 10.26
CA GLY A 11 -19.39 -32.40 10.15
C GLY A 11 -17.94 -32.42 10.62
N SER A 12 -17.00 -32.47 9.67
CA SER A 12 -15.61 -32.11 9.89
C SER A 12 -15.42 -30.76 9.19
N GLN A 13 -15.72 -29.68 9.91
CA GLN A 13 -15.20 -28.35 9.59
C GLN A 13 -13.70 -28.40 9.88
N ASN A 14 -12.93 -28.94 8.94
CA ASN A 14 -11.49 -28.76 8.96
C ASN A 14 -11.22 -27.38 8.34
N GLU A 15 -11.42 -26.34 9.13
CA GLU A 15 -11.02 -24.97 8.80
C GLU A 15 -9.48 -24.95 8.78
N GLY A 16 -8.92 -25.25 7.60
CA GLY A 16 -7.49 -25.44 7.44
C GLY A 16 -6.67 -24.14 7.59
N PRO A 17 -5.33 -24.22 7.39
CA PRO A 17 -4.41 -23.09 7.50
C PRO A 17 -4.82 -21.83 6.71
N GLN A 18 -5.59 -22.00 5.64
CA GLN A 18 -6.12 -20.90 4.82
C GLN A 18 -7.24 -20.11 5.49
N ALA A 19 -8.07 -20.72 6.35
CA ALA A 19 -9.12 -20.02 7.09
C ALA A 19 -8.50 -19.13 8.18
N ALA A 20 -7.53 -19.67 8.92
CA ALA A 20 -6.76 -18.91 9.91
C ALA A 20 -5.94 -17.77 9.28
N LEU A 21 -5.38 -17.97 8.08
CA LEU A 21 -4.71 -16.89 7.34
C LEU A 21 -5.70 -15.79 6.92
N ARG A 22 -6.90 -16.15 6.44
CA ARG A 22 -7.94 -15.17 6.08
C ARG A 22 -8.40 -14.36 7.28
N GLU A 23 -8.63 -15.00 8.43
CA GLU A 23 -9.00 -14.31 9.67
C GLU A 23 -7.89 -13.36 10.14
N ARG A 24 -6.63 -13.79 10.05
CA ARG A 24 -5.46 -12.95 10.35
C ARG A 24 -5.28 -11.79 9.38
N MET A 25 -5.56 -11.99 8.09
CA MET A 25 -5.53 -10.92 7.08
C MET A 25 -6.66 -9.91 7.30
N ALA A 26 -7.88 -10.38 7.65
CA ALA A 26 -9.00 -9.51 7.99
C ALA A 26 -8.70 -8.63 9.22
N ALA A 27 -7.94 -9.17 10.18
CA ALA A 27 -7.48 -8.41 11.35
C ALA A 27 -6.48 -7.30 11.02
N MET A 28 -5.88 -7.25 9.82
CA MET A 28 -4.96 -6.18 9.40
C MET A 28 -5.66 -4.87 8.97
N THR A 29 -7.00 -4.85 8.97
CA THR A 29 -7.80 -3.64 8.68
C THR A 29 -7.68 -2.61 9.82
N TYR A 30 -7.28 -1.37 9.53
CA TYR A 30 -6.94 -0.41 10.59
C TYR A 30 -8.17 0.33 11.14
N GLU A 31 -8.38 0.30 12.46
CA GLU A 31 -9.30 1.17 13.20
C GLU A 31 -8.52 1.82 14.36
N GLY A 32 -7.95 3.00 14.16
CA GLY A 32 -7.27 3.75 15.23
C GLY A 32 -6.19 4.72 14.76
N SER A 33 -5.80 5.66 15.62
CA SER A 33 -4.75 6.66 15.36
C SER A 33 -3.43 6.36 16.07
N SER A 34 -3.38 5.33 16.91
CA SER A 34 -2.18 4.91 17.66
C SER A 34 -1.57 3.63 17.09
N ILE A 35 -0.26 3.51 17.23
CA ILE A 35 0.48 2.30 16.84
C ILE A 35 0.15 1.20 17.87
N ASP A 36 -0.53 0.15 17.43
CA ASP A 36 -0.74 -1.06 18.22
C ASP A 36 0.30 -2.13 17.84
N PRO A 37 1.24 -2.48 18.74
CA PRO A 37 2.26 -3.50 18.48
C PRO A 37 1.73 -4.94 18.59
N ALA A 38 0.50 -5.15 19.07
CA ALA A 38 -0.13 -6.46 19.21
C ALA A 38 -1.04 -6.84 18.04
N ARG A 39 -1.35 -5.89 17.14
CA ARG A 39 -2.17 -6.11 15.94
C ARG A 39 -1.31 -5.98 14.68
N PRO A 40 -1.25 -6.96 13.77
CA PRO A 40 -0.38 -6.88 12.60
C PRO A 40 -0.81 -5.77 11.63
N SER A 41 0.14 -5.20 10.89
CA SER A 41 -0.10 -4.21 9.82
C SER A 41 0.49 -4.64 8.48
N ILE A 42 -0.17 -4.28 7.39
CA ILE A 42 0.30 -4.51 6.01
C ILE A 42 1.70 -3.90 5.82
N ALA A 43 1.89 -2.63 6.19
CA ALA A 43 3.15 -1.92 5.98
C ALA A 43 4.32 -2.58 6.74
N ARG A 44 4.06 -3.06 7.96
CA ARG A 44 5.06 -3.70 8.83
C ARG A 44 5.40 -5.12 8.42
N VAL A 45 4.40 -5.87 7.94
CA VAL A 45 4.65 -7.19 7.34
C VAL A 45 5.48 -7.04 6.08
N TYR A 46 5.17 -6.06 5.23
CA TYR A 46 5.94 -5.79 4.02
C TYR A 46 7.38 -5.34 4.33
N ASP A 47 7.56 -4.47 5.33
CA ASP A 47 8.88 -4.10 5.86
C ASP A 47 9.70 -5.34 6.28
N TYR A 48 9.09 -6.26 7.03
CA TYR A 48 9.77 -7.50 7.44
C TYR A 48 10.12 -8.41 6.25
N LEU A 49 9.27 -8.50 5.22
CA LEU A 49 9.58 -9.25 4.00
C LEU A 49 10.78 -8.66 3.24
N LEU A 50 10.97 -7.33 3.33
CA LEU A 50 12.13 -6.62 2.79
C LEU A 50 13.37 -6.69 3.71
N GLY A 51 13.27 -7.33 4.87
CA GLY A 51 14.37 -7.40 5.86
C GLY A 51 14.55 -6.12 6.67
N GLY A 52 13.54 -5.26 6.71
CA GLY A 52 13.48 -4.09 7.58
C GLY A 52 13.30 -4.45 9.06
N LYS A 53 13.37 -3.42 9.91
CA LYS A 53 13.35 -3.55 11.37
C LYS A 53 12.15 -2.85 12.01
N ASP A 54 11.33 -2.17 11.21
CA ASP A 54 10.23 -1.34 11.65
C ASP A 54 8.95 -2.19 11.77
N ASN A 55 9.08 -3.32 12.47
CA ASN A 55 8.05 -4.35 12.62
C ASN A 55 8.09 -5.01 14.00
N TYR A 56 6.92 -5.44 14.47
CA TYR A 56 6.76 -6.14 15.75
C TYR A 56 6.69 -7.66 15.56
N ALA A 57 6.67 -8.40 16.68
CA ALA A 57 6.62 -9.86 16.65
C ALA A 57 5.41 -10.39 15.88
N VAL A 58 4.24 -9.76 16.06
CA VAL A 58 2.99 -10.14 15.37
C VAL A 58 3.06 -9.97 13.85
N ASP A 59 3.80 -8.97 13.36
CA ASP A 59 4.01 -8.77 11.93
C ASP A 59 4.94 -9.85 11.37
N ARG A 60 6.00 -10.20 12.13
CA ARG A 60 6.94 -11.26 11.75
C ARG A 60 6.27 -12.62 11.67
N GLU A 61 5.36 -12.94 12.59
CA GLU A 61 4.58 -14.18 12.53
C GLU A 61 3.81 -14.31 11.22
N ILE A 62 3.17 -13.23 10.74
CA ILE A 62 2.47 -13.21 9.45
C ILE A 62 3.47 -13.30 8.30
N GLY A 63 4.58 -12.56 8.34
CA GLY A 63 5.61 -12.65 7.31
C GLY A 63 6.27 -14.02 7.21
N ASP A 64 6.41 -14.74 8.33
CA ASP A 64 6.93 -16.12 8.34
C ASP A 64 5.94 -17.11 7.71
N VAL A 65 4.63 -16.87 7.85
CA VAL A 65 3.61 -17.59 7.08
C VAL A 65 3.80 -17.35 5.59
N PHE A 66 3.99 -16.10 5.14
CA PHE A 66 4.27 -15.80 3.73
C PHE A 66 5.57 -16.45 3.24
N LYS A 67 6.64 -16.45 4.05
CA LYS A 67 7.91 -17.08 3.66
C LYS A 67 7.80 -18.59 3.53
N ARG A 68 7.02 -19.23 4.40
CA ARG A 68 6.81 -20.69 4.42
C ARG A 68 5.83 -21.16 3.34
N ASP A 69 4.67 -20.51 3.25
CA ASP A 69 3.52 -21.01 2.47
C ASP A 69 3.46 -20.39 1.06
N LEU A 70 4.16 -19.27 0.83
CA LEU A 70 4.34 -18.65 -0.48
C LEU A 70 5.85 -18.51 -0.81
N PRO A 71 6.54 -19.62 -1.17
CA PRO A 71 7.93 -19.58 -1.60
C PRO A 71 8.12 -18.56 -2.74
N GLY A 72 8.92 -17.52 -2.49
CA GLY A 72 9.11 -16.40 -3.42
C GLY A 72 8.53 -15.06 -2.96
N SER A 73 7.74 -15.03 -1.88
CA SER A 73 7.16 -13.80 -1.29
C SER A 73 8.19 -12.69 -1.06
N VAL A 74 9.37 -13.03 -0.53
CA VAL A 74 10.49 -12.08 -0.36
C VAL A 74 10.97 -11.54 -1.71
N ALA A 75 11.20 -12.42 -2.69
CA ALA A 75 11.66 -12.01 -4.02
C ALA A 75 10.63 -11.10 -4.72
N ILE A 76 9.33 -11.38 -4.54
CA ILE A 76 8.24 -10.55 -5.05
C ILE A 76 8.28 -9.16 -4.41
N ALA A 77 8.46 -9.04 -3.10
CA ALA A 77 8.55 -7.74 -2.42
C ALA A 77 9.73 -6.90 -2.95
N PHE A 78 10.92 -7.50 -3.10
CA PHE A 78 12.07 -6.82 -3.69
C PHE A 78 11.85 -6.47 -5.17
N ALA A 79 11.25 -7.37 -5.96
CA ALA A 79 10.94 -7.12 -7.37
C ALA A 79 9.94 -5.96 -7.53
N ASN A 80 8.93 -5.89 -6.67
CA ASN A 80 7.97 -4.80 -6.62
C ASN A 80 8.66 -3.46 -6.33
N ARG A 81 9.50 -3.37 -5.27
CA ARG A 81 10.27 -2.15 -4.98
C ARG A 81 11.16 -1.75 -6.15
N ALA A 82 11.87 -2.70 -6.75
CA ALA A 82 12.72 -2.43 -7.90
C ALA A 82 11.91 -1.95 -9.11
N ALA A 83 10.71 -2.50 -9.35
CA ALA A 83 9.82 -2.05 -10.42
C ALA A 83 9.32 -0.63 -10.18
N LEU A 84 8.87 -0.32 -8.96
CA LEU A 84 8.45 1.03 -8.56
C LEU A 84 9.59 2.05 -8.78
N THR A 85 10.79 1.77 -8.28
CA THR A 85 11.95 2.66 -8.46
C THR A 85 12.27 2.89 -9.94
N ARG A 86 12.22 1.83 -10.77
CA ARG A 86 12.42 1.98 -12.22
C ARG A 86 11.31 2.83 -12.85
N ALA A 87 10.04 2.57 -12.52
CA ALA A 87 8.92 3.33 -13.07
C ALA A 87 9.00 4.82 -12.72
N VAL A 88 9.22 5.16 -11.45
CA VAL A 88 9.37 6.55 -10.99
C VAL A 88 10.55 7.23 -11.68
N ARG A 89 11.69 6.54 -11.80
CA ARG A 89 12.86 7.05 -12.52
C ARG A 89 12.54 7.32 -13.98
N GLU A 90 11.95 6.37 -14.70
CA GLU A 90 11.64 6.54 -16.12
C GLU A 90 10.62 7.66 -16.33
N ILE A 91 9.57 7.74 -15.50
CA ILE A 91 8.60 8.84 -15.53
C ILE A 91 9.32 10.19 -15.32
N ALA A 92 10.14 10.32 -14.28
CA ALA A 92 10.83 11.58 -13.98
C ALA A 92 11.83 11.99 -15.07
N LYS A 93 12.53 11.02 -15.69
CA LYS A 93 13.57 11.29 -16.69
C LYS A 93 13.05 11.53 -18.09
N THR A 94 12.05 10.76 -18.51
CA THR A 94 11.63 10.69 -19.92
C THR A 94 10.36 11.46 -20.21
N THR A 95 9.64 11.88 -19.16
CA THR A 95 8.40 12.63 -19.28
C THR A 95 8.50 14.01 -18.61
N GLY A 96 7.47 14.84 -18.81
CA GLY A 96 7.31 16.12 -18.12
C GLY A 96 6.66 16.04 -16.73
N ILE A 97 6.38 14.83 -16.21
CA ILE A 97 5.71 14.67 -14.91
C ILE A 97 6.62 15.13 -13.77
N ARG A 98 6.07 15.98 -12.89
CA ARG A 98 6.74 16.51 -11.69
C ARG A 98 5.88 16.36 -10.43
N GLN A 99 4.81 15.59 -10.50
CA GLN A 99 3.83 15.45 -9.42
C GLN A 99 3.49 13.98 -9.29
N PHE A 100 3.61 13.44 -8.08
CA PHE A 100 3.37 12.03 -7.80
C PHE A 100 2.42 11.90 -6.61
N ILE A 101 1.46 10.99 -6.71
CA ILE A 101 0.60 10.58 -5.60
C ILE A 101 0.84 9.08 -5.40
N ASP A 102 1.35 8.71 -4.24
CA ASP A 102 1.70 7.34 -3.88
C ASP A 102 0.71 6.80 -2.84
N LEU A 103 -0.21 5.96 -3.32
CA LEU A 103 -1.36 5.44 -2.59
C LEU A 103 -0.99 4.11 -1.94
N GLY A 104 -1.01 4.06 -0.60
CA GLY A 104 -0.49 2.92 0.15
C GLY A 104 1.03 2.92 0.19
N SER A 105 1.62 4.06 0.53
CA SER A 105 3.07 4.29 0.43
C SER A 105 3.93 3.32 1.24
N GLY A 106 3.39 2.77 2.33
CA GLY A 106 4.09 1.89 3.24
C GLY A 106 5.23 2.57 4.01
N LEU A 107 5.98 1.77 4.77
CA LEU A 107 7.10 2.28 5.55
C LEU A 107 8.24 2.75 4.64
N PRO A 108 9.00 3.80 5.06
CA PRO A 108 10.16 4.24 4.31
C PRO A 108 11.17 3.13 4.04
N THR A 109 11.72 3.10 2.84
CA THR A 109 12.76 2.16 2.43
C THR A 109 14.00 2.91 1.92
N ALA A 110 15.01 2.19 1.40
CA ALA A 110 16.26 2.80 0.93
C ALA A 110 16.09 3.78 -0.25
N ASP A 111 15.12 3.55 -1.14
CA ASP A 111 14.78 4.45 -2.28
C ASP A 111 13.28 4.73 -2.27
N ASN A 112 12.88 5.85 -1.67
CA ASN A 112 11.50 6.32 -1.63
C ASN A 112 11.15 7.11 -2.91
N VAL A 113 9.87 7.12 -3.30
CA VAL A 113 9.38 7.82 -4.52
C VAL A 113 9.93 9.24 -4.67
N HIS A 114 9.85 10.09 -3.63
CA HIS A 114 10.35 11.46 -3.67
C HIS A 114 11.87 11.52 -3.88
N GLN A 115 12.65 10.62 -3.26
CA GLN A 115 14.11 10.58 -3.42
C GLN A 115 14.47 10.22 -4.87
N VAL A 116 13.79 9.24 -5.45
CA VAL A 116 14.02 8.82 -6.84
C VAL A 116 13.61 9.93 -7.80
N ALA A 117 12.42 10.51 -7.62
CA ALA A 117 11.93 11.60 -8.48
C ALA A 117 12.83 12.84 -8.39
N GLN A 118 13.13 13.31 -7.18
CA GLN A 118 13.92 14.54 -6.93
C GLN A 118 15.39 14.40 -7.33
N ARG A 119 15.95 13.18 -7.33
CA ARG A 119 17.29 12.91 -7.88
C ARG A 119 17.38 13.22 -9.38
N HIS A 120 16.28 13.10 -10.11
CA HIS A 120 16.23 13.32 -11.57
C HIS A 120 15.54 14.62 -11.98
N ALA A 121 14.62 15.11 -11.15
CA ALA A 121 13.92 16.38 -11.32
C ALA A 121 13.67 16.99 -9.93
N PRO A 122 14.59 17.81 -9.39
CA PRO A 122 14.57 18.32 -8.02
C PRO A 122 13.29 19.08 -7.62
N GLU A 123 12.57 19.62 -8.61
CA GLU A 123 11.29 20.28 -8.45
C GLU A 123 10.11 19.33 -8.23
N SER A 124 10.33 18.02 -8.31
CA SER A 124 9.28 17.00 -8.18
C SER A 124 8.61 17.05 -6.82
N ARG A 125 7.28 16.99 -6.84
CA ARG A 125 6.37 17.06 -5.71
C ARG A 125 5.70 15.71 -5.48
N VAL A 126 5.60 15.29 -4.23
CA VAL A 126 5.10 13.95 -3.89
C VAL A 126 4.13 14.02 -2.72
N VAL A 127 2.97 13.40 -2.87
CA VAL A 127 2.06 13.12 -1.75
C VAL A 127 2.07 11.62 -1.50
N TYR A 128 2.48 11.24 -0.30
CA TYR A 128 2.33 9.88 0.21
C TYR A 128 0.99 9.76 0.93
N VAL A 129 0.30 8.64 0.73
CA VAL A 129 -0.97 8.36 1.40
C VAL A 129 -0.87 7.00 2.07
N ASP A 130 -1.19 6.96 3.36
CA ASP A 130 -1.27 5.72 4.12
C ASP A 130 -2.18 5.88 5.33
N ILE A 131 -2.70 4.76 5.82
CA ILE A 131 -3.51 4.71 7.05
C ILE A 131 -2.70 4.25 8.26
N ASP A 132 -1.54 3.61 8.06
CA ASP A 132 -0.74 3.09 9.15
C ASP A 132 -0.09 4.25 9.93
N PRO A 133 -0.38 4.42 11.24
CA PRO A 133 0.18 5.51 12.03
C PRO A 133 1.69 5.44 12.16
N GLN A 134 2.31 4.26 12.05
CA GLN A 134 3.75 4.13 12.00
C GLN A 134 4.30 4.74 10.71
N VAL A 135 3.65 4.51 9.56
CA VAL A 135 4.00 5.19 8.30
C VAL A 135 3.87 6.70 8.44
N LEU A 136 2.80 7.20 9.05
CA LEU A 136 2.59 8.62 9.25
C LEU A 136 3.65 9.27 10.16
N VAL A 137 4.05 8.59 11.23
CA VAL A 137 5.11 9.06 12.15
C VAL A 137 6.47 9.07 11.46
N HIS A 138 6.86 7.97 10.81
CA HIS A 138 8.15 7.87 10.12
C HIS A 138 8.23 8.82 8.92
N GLY A 139 7.13 8.94 8.16
CA GLY A 139 7.00 9.87 7.05
C GLY A 139 7.17 11.33 7.49
N ARG A 140 6.48 11.76 8.55
CA ARG A 140 6.66 13.13 9.07
C ARG A 140 8.09 13.44 9.48
N ALA A 141 8.74 12.51 10.19
CA ALA A 141 10.14 12.68 10.60
C ALA A 141 11.10 12.72 9.39
N LEU A 142 10.89 11.85 8.41
CA LEU A 142 11.71 11.80 7.18
C LEU A 142 11.59 13.09 6.35
N LEU A 143 10.43 13.73 6.37
CA LEU A 143 10.06 14.84 5.50
C LEU A 143 10.20 16.22 6.16
N GLU A 144 10.70 16.31 7.39
CA GLU A 144 10.80 17.57 8.15
C GLU A 144 11.49 18.70 7.37
N ASN A 145 12.48 18.37 6.54
CA ASN A 145 13.23 19.31 5.72
C ASN A 145 12.86 19.29 4.22
N ASN A 146 11.69 18.76 3.86
CA ASN A 146 11.21 18.67 2.48
C ASN A 146 9.89 19.44 2.29
N ASP A 147 9.96 20.59 1.63
CA ASP A 147 8.81 21.44 1.32
C ASP A 147 7.93 20.91 0.18
N ARG A 148 8.43 19.97 -0.62
CA ARG A 148 7.76 19.41 -1.81
C ARG A 148 7.09 18.07 -1.56
N THR A 149 7.15 17.55 -0.35
CA THR A 149 6.67 16.21 -0.03
C THR A 149 5.83 16.22 1.25
N ARG A 150 4.66 15.58 1.21
CA ARG A 150 3.78 15.44 2.38
C ARG A 150 3.30 14.02 2.51
N VAL A 151 2.93 13.65 3.74
CA VAL A 151 2.24 12.39 4.04
C VAL A 151 0.83 12.70 4.54
N VAL A 152 -0.16 12.04 3.96
CA VAL A 152 -1.58 12.25 4.22
C VAL A 152 -2.19 10.99 4.82
N ALA A 153 -2.91 11.17 5.92
CA ALA A 153 -3.51 10.12 6.72
C ALA A 153 -4.94 9.82 6.26
N VAL A 154 -5.09 9.24 5.08
CA VAL A 154 -6.41 8.95 4.49
C VAL A 154 -6.42 7.55 3.90
N ASP A 155 -7.57 6.89 4.03
CA ASP A 155 -7.80 5.58 3.42
C ASP A 155 -7.84 5.65 1.90
N VAL A 156 -7.12 4.74 1.23
CA VAL A 156 -7.09 4.63 -0.24
C VAL A 156 -8.47 4.34 -0.84
N ARG A 157 -9.39 3.75 -0.05
CA ARG A 157 -10.80 3.54 -0.40
C ARG A 157 -11.61 4.84 -0.44
N ASN A 158 -11.07 5.95 0.09
CA ASN A 158 -11.65 7.28 0.02
C ASN A 158 -10.83 8.21 -0.92
N PRO A 159 -10.85 7.97 -2.25
CA PRO A 159 -10.02 8.71 -3.18
C PRO A 159 -10.42 10.19 -3.30
N GLU A 160 -11.69 10.54 -3.03
CA GLU A 160 -12.13 11.94 -2.95
C GLU A 160 -11.54 12.66 -1.74
N GLY A 161 -11.55 12.03 -0.57
CA GLY A 161 -10.89 12.56 0.62
C GLY A 161 -9.41 12.80 0.40
N ILE A 162 -8.72 11.91 -0.32
CA ILE A 162 -7.30 12.08 -0.65
C ILE A 162 -7.10 13.27 -1.59
N ARG A 163 -7.85 13.33 -2.68
CA ARG A 163 -7.73 14.38 -3.71
C ARG A 163 -8.02 15.77 -3.15
N THR A 164 -9.00 15.87 -2.26
CA THR A 164 -9.45 17.15 -1.68
C THR A 164 -8.76 17.50 -0.37
N HIS A 165 -7.88 16.64 0.14
CA HIS A 165 -7.12 16.91 1.37
C HIS A 165 -6.29 18.20 1.22
N PRO A 166 -6.27 19.09 2.23
CA PRO A 166 -5.51 20.35 2.16
C PRO A 166 -4.04 20.16 1.78
N ASP A 167 -3.34 19.24 2.43
CA ASP A 167 -1.93 18.94 2.11
C ASP A 167 -1.76 18.40 0.68
N THR A 168 -2.74 17.65 0.16
CA THR A 168 -2.70 17.18 -1.24
C THR A 168 -2.83 18.37 -2.19
N LEU A 169 -3.74 19.29 -1.93
CA LEU A 169 -3.98 20.47 -2.76
C LEU A 169 -2.84 21.51 -2.67
N GLU A 170 -2.15 21.58 -1.54
CA GLU A 170 -0.95 22.42 -1.39
C GLU A 170 0.21 21.92 -2.28
N ILE A 171 0.38 20.59 -2.34
CA ILE A 171 1.50 19.97 -3.05
C ILE A 171 1.17 19.74 -4.53
N ILE A 172 -0.02 19.25 -4.85
CA ILE A 172 -0.41 18.80 -6.19
C ILE A 172 -1.32 19.81 -6.89
N ASP A 173 -0.83 20.33 -8.01
CA ASP A 173 -1.60 21.10 -8.99
C ASP A 173 -2.29 20.14 -9.97
N PHE A 174 -3.56 19.84 -9.71
CA PHE A 174 -4.40 19.00 -10.58
C PHE A 174 -4.82 19.66 -11.91
N THR A 175 -4.30 20.85 -12.25
CA THR A 175 -4.38 21.38 -13.62
C THR A 175 -3.26 20.86 -14.51
N ARG A 176 -2.25 20.21 -13.93
CA ARG A 176 -1.10 19.63 -14.62
C ARG A 176 -1.06 18.11 -14.45
N PRO A 177 -0.46 17.38 -15.40
CA PRO A 177 -0.34 15.93 -15.31
C PRO A 177 0.33 15.43 -14.02
N VAL A 178 -0.14 14.29 -13.52
CA VAL A 178 0.30 13.64 -12.27
C VAL A 178 0.62 12.17 -12.55
N ALA A 179 1.59 11.59 -11.84
CA ALA A 179 1.76 10.13 -11.77
C ALA A 179 1.06 9.59 -10.52
N VAL A 180 0.05 8.74 -10.73
CA VAL A 180 -0.65 8.03 -9.66
C VAL A 180 -0.02 6.64 -9.51
N ILE A 181 0.42 6.32 -8.30
CA ILE A 181 1.12 5.08 -7.95
C ILE A 181 0.21 4.29 -7.01
N LEU A 182 -0.08 3.04 -7.39
CA LEU A 182 -0.88 2.06 -6.66
C LEU A 182 -0.04 0.77 -6.50
N SER A 183 1.22 0.95 -6.10
CA SER A 183 2.19 -0.15 -5.98
C SER A 183 1.82 -1.06 -4.81
N ALA A 184 1.55 -2.33 -5.09
CA ALA A 184 1.26 -3.33 -4.06
C ALA A 184 0.15 -2.94 -3.05
N ILE A 185 -0.86 -2.17 -3.49
CA ILE A 185 -1.98 -1.74 -2.63
C ILE A 185 -3.33 -2.34 -3.02
N LEU A 186 -3.63 -2.47 -4.32
CA LEU A 186 -4.97 -2.84 -4.78
C LEU A 186 -5.40 -4.25 -4.35
N HIS A 187 -4.46 -5.17 -4.13
CA HIS A 187 -4.75 -6.52 -3.66
C HIS A 187 -5.11 -6.60 -2.17
N HIS A 188 -5.06 -5.48 -1.45
CA HIS A 188 -5.55 -5.34 -0.08
C HIS A 188 -6.98 -4.79 0.01
N VAL A 189 -7.58 -4.42 -1.14
CA VAL A 189 -8.96 -3.97 -1.24
C VAL A 189 -9.80 -5.14 -1.75
N ASN A 190 -10.84 -5.52 -1.01
CA ASN A 190 -11.70 -6.63 -1.38
C ASN A 190 -12.59 -6.27 -2.58
N ASP A 191 -13.06 -7.28 -3.31
CA ASP A 191 -13.87 -7.07 -4.52
C ASP A 191 -15.15 -6.24 -4.25
N ASP A 192 -15.76 -6.39 -3.06
CA ASP A 192 -16.94 -5.65 -2.63
C ASP A 192 -16.64 -4.19 -2.23
N GLU A 193 -15.37 -3.84 -2.07
CA GLU A 193 -14.89 -2.48 -1.83
C GLU A 193 -14.52 -1.74 -3.13
N ASP A 194 -14.80 -2.34 -4.30
CA ASP A 194 -14.61 -1.81 -5.66
C ASP A 194 -13.19 -1.24 -5.94
N PRO A 195 -12.14 -2.07 -5.96
CA PRO A 195 -10.77 -1.62 -6.28
C PRO A 195 -10.69 -0.98 -7.68
N ALA A 196 -11.51 -1.45 -8.63
CA ALA A 196 -11.59 -0.85 -9.96
C ALA A 196 -12.18 0.57 -9.93
N GLY A 197 -13.10 0.85 -9.00
CA GLY A 197 -13.67 2.17 -8.72
C GLY A 197 -12.64 3.15 -8.22
N ILE A 198 -11.73 2.73 -7.35
CA ILE A 198 -10.60 3.56 -6.88
C ILE A 198 -9.74 3.99 -8.09
N VAL A 199 -9.37 3.06 -8.97
CA VAL A 199 -8.57 3.35 -10.17
C VAL A 199 -9.34 4.25 -11.15
N ARG A 200 -10.63 3.98 -11.39
CA ARG A 200 -11.48 4.82 -12.26
C ARG A 200 -11.57 6.24 -11.73
N TYR A 201 -11.77 6.42 -10.43
CA TYR A 201 -11.84 7.75 -9.82
C TYR A 201 -10.59 8.56 -10.17
N TRP A 202 -9.40 8.01 -9.92
CA TRP A 202 -8.16 8.72 -10.21
C TRP A 202 -8.00 9.00 -11.70
N ARG A 203 -8.30 8.03 -12.57
CA ARG A 203 -8.28 8.22 -14.02
C ARG A 203 -9.13 9.42 -14.46
N ASP A 204 -10.34 9.51 -13.92
CA ASP A 204 -11.33 10.51 -14.35
C ASP A 204 -11.05 11.90 -13.75
N HIS A 205 -10.23 11.98 -12.70
CA HIS A 205 -9.96 13.22 -11.95
C HIS A 205 -8.51 13.75 -12.09
N VAL A 206 -7.68 13.15 -12.94
CA VAL A 206 -6.35 13.67 -13.28
C VAL A 206 -6.30 14.16 -14.72
N PRO A 207 -5.47 15.17 -15.04
CA PRO A 207 -5.37 15.69 -16.41
C PRO A 207 -4.87 14.64 -17.41
N SER A 208 -5.22 14.84 -18.68
CA SER A 208 -4.65 14.07 -19.79
C SER A 208 -3.11 14.17 -19.80
N GLY A 209 -2.44 13.07 -20.12
CA GLY A 209 -0.98 12.96 -20.03
C GLY A 209 -0.45 12.53 -18.66
N SER A 210 -1.35 12.29 -17.68
CA SER A 210 -1.03 11.64 -16.41
C SER A 210 -0.66 10.17 -16.61
N TYR A 211 0.06 9.61 -15.63
CA TYR A 211 0.58 8.24 -15.67
C TYR A 211 0.05 7.42 -14.49
N PHE A 212 -0.09 6.12 -14.70
CA PHE A 212 -0.48 5.16 -13.67
C PHE A 212 0.59 4.08 -13.56
N PHE A 213 1.02 3.78 -12.33
CA PHE A 213 1.79 2.60 -11.99
C PHE A 213 0.96 1.75 -11.03
N ILE A 214 0.72 0.49 -11.39
CA ILE A 214 -0.08 -0.48 -10.63
C ILE A 214 0.73 -1.77 -10.53
#